data_AF-A0A935D7U8-F1
#
_entry.id   AF-A0A935D7U8-F1
#
_cell.length_a   1.000
_cell.length_b   1.000
_cell.length_c   1.000
_cell.angle_alpha   90.00
_cell.angle_beta   90.00
_cell.angle_gamma   90.00
#
_symmetry.space_group_name_H-M   'P 1'
#
loop_
_entity.id
_entity.type
_entity.pdbx_description
1 polymer ?
#
loop_
_entity_poly.entity_id
_entity_poly.type
_entity_poly.pdbx_seq_one_letter_code
_entity_poly.pdbx_strand_id
1 'polypeptide(L)'
;MSDRLRAAYDALKARARARAGRPGDIAQRVMEHHAIYQDSRGNHAFPLIALHGALWGYNFFETTGKLGEIISYRYFLDAEEKATRHAMLNAFAEGFKAVNREVFIDTYTNWYFTREHGRERGAEALVNGALLEALNEAHAARAAGRELDLTRKRHLFVQALHFEQELTVAPGIARELAKFDCPILRALCMKPLVRFEYFPFWRTFSFSDFSNKEERVERALESFDLAAEQGWEAVRESMRDYGVLPDTFFAPATAG
;
A
#
# COMPACT_ATOMS: atom_id res chain seq x y z
N MET A 1 -9.19 -19.20 22.74
CA MET A 1 -8.07 -18.88 21.83
C MET A 1 -6.80 -19.40 22.47
N SER A 2 -5.96 -20.14 21.75
CA SER A 2 -4.69 -20.61 22.32
C SER A 2 -3.74 -19.42 22.53
N ASP A 3 -3.23 -19.21 23.74
CA ASP A 3 -2.26 -18.14 24.05
C ASP A 3 -1.04 -18.19 23.13
N ARG A 4 -0.70 -19.39 22.63
CA ARG A 4 0.35 -19.61 21.63
C ARG A 4 0.09 -18.88 20.31
N LEU A 5 -1.13 -18.95 19.77
CA LEU A 5 -1.47 -18.32 18.48
C LEU A 5 -1.39 -16.79 18.58
N ARG A 6 -1.87 -16.23 19.70
CA ARG A 6 -1.75 -14.80 19.99
C ARG A 6 -0.28 -14.38 20.08
N ALA A 7 0.54 -15.11 20.82
CA ALA A 7 1.96 -14.84 20.94
C ALA A 7 2.70 -14.91 19.59
N ALA A 8 2.38 -15.89 18.73
CA ALA A 8 2.95 -16.01 17.40
C ALA A 8 2.56 -14.82 16.50
N TYR A 9 1.29 -14.42 16.52
CA TYR A 9 0.80 -13.25 15.79
C TYR A 9 1.49 -11.96 16.25
N ASP A 10 1.60 -11.76 17.57
CA ASP A 10 2.24 -10.57 18.14
C ASP A 10 3.75 -10.52 17.83
N ALA A 11 4.43 -11.67 17.83
CA ALA A 11 5.84 -11.76 17.45
C ALA A 11 6.04 -11.39 15.96
N LEU A 12 5.17 -11.87 15.07
CA LEU A 12 5.18 -11.48 13.66
C LEU A 12 4.89 -10.00 13.47
N LYS A 13 3.94 -9.44 14.23
CA LYS A 13 3.63 -8.00 14.21
C LYS A 13 4.80 -7.16 14.70
N ALA A 14 5.51 -7.59 15.73
CA ALA A 14 6.73 -6.94 16.21
C ALA A 14 7.85 -6.98 15.15
N ARG A 15 8.06 -8.13 14.51
CA ARG A 15 9.00 -8.28 13.39
C ARG A 15 8.63 -7.38 12.21
N ALA A 16 7.35 -7.32 11.85
CA ALA A 16 6.85 -6.45 10.80
C ALA A 16 7.16 -4.98 11.13
N ARG A 17 6.93 -4.52 12.36
CA ARG A 17 7.27 -3.15 12.79
C ARG A 17 8.75 -2.82 12.65
N ALA A 18 9.63 -3.77 12.95
CA ALA A 18 11.08 -3.60 12.79
C ALA A 18 11.45 -3.50 11.30
N ARG A 19 10.87 -4.37 10.45
CA ARG A 19 11.10 -4.37 8.99
C ARG A 19 10.48 -3.19 8.26
N ALA A 20 9.41 -2.61 8.81
CA ALA A 20 8.73 -1.45 8.23
C ALA A 20 9.58 -0.17 8.26
N GLY A 21 10.64 -0.14 9.07
CA GLY A 21 11.46 1.05 9.30
C GLY A 21 10.67 2.20 9.91
N ARG A 22 11.20 3.41 9.74
CA ARG A 22 10.54 4.68 10.04
C ARG A 22 9.59 5.07 8.89
N PRO A 23 8.64 5.99 9.11
CA PRO A 23 7.73 6.46 8.05
C PRO A 23 8.45 6.90 6.75
N GLY A 24 9.62 7.56 6.85
CA GLY A 24 10.42 7.96 5.69
C GLY A 24 11.10 6.83 4.90
N ASP A 25 11.21 5.62 5.45
CA ASP A 25 11.99 4.52 4.86
C ASP A 25 11.19 3.76 3.78
N ILE A 26 10.67 4.49 2.79
CA ILE A 26 9.75 3.95 1.77
C ILE A 26 10.43 2.88 0.91
N ALA A 27 11.70 3.06 0.51
CA ALA A 27 12.42 2.07 -0.31
C ALA A 27 12.58 0.74 0.43
N GLN A 28 12.89 0.77 1.73
CA GLN A 28 12.94 -0.42 2.57
C GLN A 28 11.59 -1.14 2.60
N ARG A 29 10.50 -0.40 2.87
CA ARG A 29 9.16 -0.99 2.85
C ARG A 29 8.81 -1.58 1.49
N VAL A 30 9.23 -0.92 0.41
CA VAL A 30 8.95 -1.40 -0.94
C VAL A 30 9.59 -2.76 -1.19
N MET A 31 10.87 -2.91 -0.84
CA MET A 31 11.58 -4.18 -0.92
C MET A 31 10.91 -5.28 -0.09
N GLU A 32 10.52 -4.97 1.15
CA GLU A 32 9.90 -5.94 2.06
C GLU A 32 8.49 -6.35 1.61
N HIS A 33 7.71 -5.44 1.01
CA HIS A 33 6.40 -5.78 0.45
C HIS A 33 6.51 -6.58 -0.84
N HIS A 34 7.47 -6.24 -1.69
CA HIS A 34 7.74 -7.02 -2.88
C HIS A 34 8.17 -8.46 -2.54
N ALA A 35 8.91 -8.66 -1.44
CA ALA A 35 9.25 -9.98 -0.95
C ALA A 35 8.01 -10.83 -0.60
N ILE A 36 6.88 -10.24 -0.19
CA ILE A 36 5.61 -10.96 0.01
C ILE A 36 5.04 -11.44 -1.33
N TYR A 37 5.04 -10.56 -2.34
CA TYR A 37 4.61 -10.93 -3.70
C TYR A 37 5.48 -12.09 -4.25
N GLN A 38 6.79 -12.01 -4.09
CA GLN A 38 7.73 -13.07 -4.49
C GLN A 38 7.53 -14.36 -3.69
N ASP A 39 7.40 -14.28 -2.36
CA ASP A 39 7.15 -15.45 -1.51
C ASP A 39 5.84 -16.14 -1.90
N SER A 40 4.81 -15.37 -2.28
CA SER A 40 3.54 -15.91 -2.80
C SER A 40 3.64 -16.56 -4.19
N ARG A 41 4.80 -16.46 -4.86
CA ARG A 41 5.00 -16.82 -6.28
C ARG A 41 4.02 -16.08 -7.19
N GLY A 42 3.80 -14.80 -6.91
CA GLY A 42 2.90 -13.94 -7.67
C GLY A 42 1.41 -14.16 -7.44
N ASN A 43 1.02 -15.01 -6.48
CA ASN A 43 -0.39 -15.26 -6.16
C ASN A 43 -1.03 -14.11 -5.37
N HIS A 44 -0.27 -13.42 -4.54
CA HIS A 44 -0.75 -12.30 -3.73
C HIS A 44 -0.36 -10.96 -4.39
N ALA A 45 -1.21 -10.46 -5.28
CA ALA A 45 -0.96 -9.23 -6.05
C ALA A 45 -1.15 -7.92 -5.26
N PHE A 46 -1.86 -7.96 -4.13
CA PHE A 46 -2.15 -6.78 -3.32
C PHE A 46 -0.90 -6.00 -2.88
N PRO A 47 0.14 -6.64 -2.29
CA PRO A 47 1.39 -5.96 -1.97
C PRO A 47 1.96 -5.21 -3.18
N LEU A 48 2.01 -5.83 -4.36
CA LEU A 48 2.59 -5.22 -5.55
C LEU A 48 1.86 -3.93 -5.97
N ILE A 49 0.52 -3.93 -5.97
CA ILE A 49 -0.27 -2.74 -6.31
C ILE A 49 -0.20 -1.68 -5.20
N ALA A 50 -0.23 -2.11 -3.93
CA ALA A 50 -0.11 -1.19 -2.79
C ALA A 50 1.21 -0.40 -2.79
N LEU A 51 2.28 -0.99 -3.33
CA LEU A 51 3.57 -0.30 -3.52
C LEU A 51 3.48 0.89 -4.48
N HIS A 52 2.73 0.76 -5.58
CA HIS A 52 2.49 1.89 -6.49
C HIS A 52 1.73 3.01 -5.78
N GLY A 53 0.74 2.68 -4.95
CA GLY A 53 0.04 3.65 -4.11
C GLY A 53 0.98 4.38 -3.15
N ALA A 54 1.90 3.63 -2.52
CA ALA A 54 2.88 4.18 -1.59
C ALA A 54 3.89 5.12 -2.28
N LEU A 55 4.44 4.71 -3.41
CA LEU A 55 5.41 5.47 -4.20
C LEU A 55 4.78 6.71 -4.85
N TRP A 56 3.57 6.57 -5.39
CA TRP A 56 2.81 7.70 -5.91
C TRP A 56 2.53 8.72 -4.80
N GLY A 57 2.05 8.27 -3.64
CA GLY A 57 1.75 9.15 -2.51
C GLY A 57 3.01 9.86 -1.99
N TYR A 58 4.14 9.16 -1.95
CA TYR A 58 5.44 9.75 -1.65
C TYR A 58 5.77 10.88 -2.63
N ASN A 59 5.78 10.63 -3.94
CA ASN A 59 6.09 11.66 -4.93
C ASN A 59 5.05 12.80 -5.03
N PHE A 60 3.81 12.57 -4.60
CA PHE A 60 2.75 13.58 -4.66
C PHE A 60 2.76 14.53 -3.45
N PHE A 61 2.88 14.00 -2.22
CA PHE A 61 2.72 14.77 -0.99
C PHE A 61 4.03 15.35 -0.43
N GLU A 62 5.20 14.94 -0.92
CA GLU A 62 6.47 15.56 -0.51
C GLU A 62 6.51 17.06 -0.83
N THR A 63 7.28 17.82 -0.05
CA THR A 63 7.47 19.27 -0.24
C THR A 63 8.12 19.60 -1.59
N THR A 64 8.93 18.68 -2.12
CA THR A 64 9.48 18.72 -3.47
C THR A 64 8.65 17.95 -4.49
N GLY A 65 7.52 17.38 -4.05
CA GLY A 65 6.55 16.69 -4.89
C GLY A 65 5.59 17.66 -5.57
N LYS A 66 4.67 17.10 -6.37
CA LYS A 66 3.74 17.88 -7.20
C LYS A 66 2.93 18.92 -6.42
N LEU A 67 2.45 18.56 -5.23
CA LEU A 67 1.65 19.48 -4.41
C LEU A 67 2.51 20.61 -3.80
N GLY A 68 3.77 20.31 -3.45
CA GLY A 68 4.71 21.30 -2.97
C GLY A 68 5.14 22.30 -4.05
N GLU A 69 5.28 21.86 -5.30
CA GLU A 69 5.51 22.75 -6.45
C GLU A 69 4.33 23.72 -6.65
N ILE A 70 3.10 23.21 -6.58
CA ILE A 70 1.87 24.03 -6.68
C ILE A 70 1.83 25.09 -5.58
N ILE A 71 2.13 24.71 -4.33
CA ILE A 71 2.22 25.65 -3.20
C ILE A 71 3.31 26.70 -3.47
N SER A 72 4.49 26.27 -3.91
CA SER A 72 5.61 27.16 -4.19
C SER A 72 5.30 28.19 -5.26
N TYR A 73 4.58 27.79 -6.32
CA TYR A 73 4.11 28.68 -7.36
C TYR A 73 3.04 29.66 -6.85
N ARG A 74 2.03 29.15 -6.13
CA ARG A 74 0.87 29.94 -5.67
C ARG A 74 1.25 31.03 -4.67
N TYR A 75 2.27 30.79 -3.85
CA TYR A 75 2.74 31.68 -2.79
C TYR A 75 4.16 32.20 -3.06
N PHE A 76 4.57 32.30 -4.33
CA PHE A 76 5.92 32.72 -4.70
C PHE A 76 6.33 34.09 -4.11
N LEU A 77 5.38 35.03 -3.99
CA LEU A 77 5.61 36.38 -3.46
C LEU A 77 5.39 36.50 -1.94
N ASP A 78 4.91 35.43 -1.29
CA ASP A 78 4.59 35.42 0.14
C ASP A 78 5.37 34.29 0.83
N ALA A 79 6.59 34.63 1.27
CA ALA A 79 7.52 33.66 1.82
C ALA A 79 7.01 33.03 3.13
N GLU A 80 6.28 33.80 3.95
CA GLU A 80 5.75 33.34 5.23
C GLU A 80 4.58 32.36 5.02
N GLU A 81 3.63 32.73 4.16
CA GLU A 81 2.51 31.86 3.82
C GLU A 81 3.01 30.60 3.09
N LYS A 82 3.98 30.73 2.17
CA LYS A 82 4.62 29.59 1.51
C LYS A 82 5.23 28.62 2.54
N ALA A 83 6.00 29.12 3.50
CA ALA A 83 6.59 28.29 4.55
C ALA A 83 5.52 27.59 5.40
N THR A 84 4.45 28.32 5.75
CA THR A 84 3.31 27.80 6.50
C THR A 84 2.62 26.65 5.77
N ARG A 85 2.30 26.83 4.48
CA ARG A 85 1.63 25.79 3.67
C ARG A 85 2.51 24.57 3.42
N HIS A 86 3.82 24.77 3.25
CA HIS A 86 4.78 23.67 3.16
C HIS A 86 4.89 22.88 4.46
N ALA A 87 4.91 23.55 5.62
CA ALA A 87 4.90 22.88 6.91
C ALA A 87 3.63 22.03 7.11
N MET A 88 2.47 22.55 6.69
CA MET A 88 1.21 21.80 6.70
C MET A 88 1.28 20.58 5.77
N LEU A 89 1.74 20.76 4.53
CA LEU A 89 1.90 19.64 3.58
C LEU A 89 2.83 18.56 4.14
N ASN A 90 3.96 18.95 4.72
CA ASN A 90 4.90 18.01 5.33
C ASN A 90 4.26 17.22 6.48
N ALA A 91 3.49 17.87 7.35
CA ALA A 91 2.77 17.19 8.43
C ALA A 91 1.76 16.16 7.89
N PHE A 92 1.06 16.48 6.79
CA PHE A 92 0.17 15.54 6.12
C PHE A 92 0.93 14.37 5.50
N ALA A 93 2.04 14.64 4.81
CA ALA A 93 2.88 13.62 4.19
C ALA A 93 3.41 12.61 5.24
N GLU A 94 3.85 13.09 6.41
CA GLU A 94 4.26 12.22 7.52
C GLU A 94 3.11 11.34 8.03
N GLY A 95 1.91 11.91 8.16
CA GLY A 95 0.71 11.15 8.51
C GLY A 95 0.39 10.06 7.48
N PHE A 96 0.44 10.39 6.19
CA PHE A 96 0.22 9.43 5.10
C PHE A 96 1.27 8.30 5.09
N LYS A 97 2.55 8.64 5.29
CA LYS A 97 3.64 7.65 5.42
C LYS A 97 3.41 6.72 6.61
N ALA A 98 2.91 7.24 7.73
CA ALA A 98 2.58 6.44 8.90
C ALA A 98 1.43 5.46 8.63
N VAL A 99 0.38 5.90 7.91
CA VAL A 99 -0.71 5.00 7.48
C VAL A 99 -0.19 3.90 6.55
N ASN A 100 0.61 4.25 5.54
CA ASN A 100 1.24 3.27 4.66
C ASN A 100 2.11 2.25 5.42
N ARG A 101 2.81 2.70 6.47
CA ARG A 101 3.59 1.83 7.34
C ARG A 101 2.72 0.81 8.08
N GLU A 102 1.54 1.21 8.56
CA GLU A 102 0.62 0.27 9.22
C GLU A 102 0.02 -0.73 8.22
N VAL A 103 -0.31 -0.30 7.00
CA VAL A 103 -0.73 -1.20 5.90
C VAL A 103 0.33 -2.26 5.65
N PHE A 104 1.61 -1.86 5.67
CA PHE A 104 2.71 -2.80 5.54
C PHE A 104 2.71 -3.84 6.66
N ILE A 105 2.60 -3.37 7.90
CA ILE A 105 2.66 -4.21 9.10
C ILE A 105 1.55 -5.25 9.08
N ASP A 106 0.33 -4.85 8.79
CA ASP A 106 -0.82 -5.75 8.80
C ASP A 106 -0.73 -6.78 7.67
N THR A 107 -0.35 -6.36 6.46
CA THR A 107 -0.18 -7.26 5.31
C THR A 107 0.94 -8.28 5.55
N TYR A 108 2.10 -7.85 6.07
CA TYR A 108 3.19 -8.74 6.46
C TYR A 108 2.73 -9.73 7.52
N THR A 109 2.10 -9.24 8.58
CA THR A 109 1.68 -10.06 9.72
C THR A 109 0.70 -11.12 9.26
N ASN A 110 -0.35 -10.73 8.52
CA ASN A 110 -1.36 -11.64 8.01
C ASN A 110 -0.77 -12.69 7.06
N TRP A 111 0.08 -12.29 6.12
CA TRP A 111 0.70 -13.23 5.17
C TRP A 111 1.50 -14.33 5.90
N TYR A 112 2.46 -13.92 6.73
CA TYR A 112 3.35 -14.88 7.39
C TYR A 112 2.66 -15.67 8.50
N PHE A 113 1.71 -15.06 9.23
CA PHE A 113 0.94 -15.76 10.26
C PHE A 113 0.08 -16.85 9.64
N THR A 114 -0.68 -16.52 8.59
CA THR A 114 -1.57 -17.51 7.94
C THR A 114 -0.79 -18.60 7.23
N ARG A 115 0.42 -18.32 6.76
CA ARG A 115 1.29 -19.34 6.16
C ARG A 115 1.66 -20.45 7.14
N GLU A 116 1.90 -20.09 8.39
CA GLU A 116 2.39 -21.01 9.43
C GLU A 116 1.24 -21.60 10.27
N HIS A 117 0.23 -20.78 10.56
CA HIS A 117 -0.81 -21.08 11.54
C HIS A 117 -2.25 -20.96 10.98
N GLY A 118 -2.42 -20.61 9.71
CA GLY A 118 -3.73 -20.26 9.15
C GLY A 118 -4.75 -21.40 9.11
N ARG A 119 -4.30 -22.66 9.26
CA ARG A 119 -5.16 -23.85 9.34
C ARG A 119 -5.39 -24.34 10.77
N GLU A 120 -4.77 -23.71 11.75
CA GLU A 120 -4.97 -24.07 13.16
C GLU A 120 -6.30 -23.52 13.67
N ARG A 121 -6.98 -24.29 14.51
CA ARG A 121 -8.24 -23.87 15.14
C ARG A 121 -8.00 -22.62 16.00
N GLY A 122 -8.74 -21.54 15.75
CA GLY A 122 -8.61 -20.27 16.44
C GLY A 122 -7.82 -19.20 15.69
N ALA A 123 -7.28 -19.50 14.49
CA ALA A 123 -6.66 -18.50 13.62
C ALA A 123 -7.67 -17.43 13.15
N GLU A 124 -8.94 -17.80 13.01
CA GLU A 124 -10.06 -16.92 12.66
C GLU A 124 -10.35 -15.83 13.71
N ALA A 125 -9.82 -15.98 14.93
CA ALA A 125 -9.89 -14.96 15.98
C ALA A 125 -8.80 -13.87 15.84
N LEU A 126 -7.86 -14.05 14.91
CA LEU A 126 -6.71 -13.18 14.69
C LEU A 126 -6.73 -12.52 13.31
N VAL A 127 -7.21 -13.24 12.31
CA VAL A 127 -7.33 -12.77 10.92
C VAL A 127 -8.78 -12.89 10.50
N ASN A 128 -9.29 -11.88 9.78
CA ASN A 128 -10.65 -11.89 9.25
C ASN A 128 -10.90 -13.19 8.45
N GLY A 129 -12.05 -13.83 8.66
CA GLY A 129 -12.35 -15.15 8.10
C GLY A 129 -12.23 -15.22 6.57
N ALA A 130 -12.77 -14.24 5.85
CA ALA A 130 -12.71 -14.23 4.38
C ALA A 130 -11.27 -14.01 3.87
N LEU A 131 -10.50 -13.13 4.55
CA LEU A 131 -9.09 -12.96 4.25
C LEU A 131 -8.26 -14.21 4.58
N LEU A 132 -8.55 -14.86 5.70
CA LEU A 132 -7.90 -16.10 6.13
C LEU A 132 -8.10 -17.22 5.11
N GLU A 133 -9.32 -17.41 4.62
CA GLU A 133 -9.65 -18.40 3.59
C GLU A 133 -8.88 -18.13 2.29
N ALA A 134 -8.93 -16.89 1.79
CA ALA A 134 -8.23 -16.51 0.57
C ALA A 134 -6.69 -16.66 0.69
N LEU A 135 -6.11 -16.29 1.84
CA LEU A 135 -4.68 -16.48 2.11
C LEU A 135 -4.32 -17.97 2.18
N ASN A 136 -5.13 -18.79 2.85
CA ASN A 136 -4.91 -20.24 2.91
C ASN A 136 -4.95 -20.92 1.53
N GLU A 137 -5.81 -20.45 0.62
CA GLU A 137 -5.82 -20.90 -0.77
C GLU A 137 -4.51 -20.52 -1.49
N ALA A 138 -4.04 -19.28 -1.33
CA ALA A 138 -2.78 -18.83 -1.90
C ALA A 138 -1.56 -19.61 -1.36
N HIS A 139 -1.54 -19.90 -0.05
CA HIS A 139 -0.50 -20.73 0.56
C HIS A 139 -0.52 -22.15 0.02
N ALA A 140 -1.71 -22.72 -0.20
CA ALA A 140 -1.86 -24.05 -0.79
C ALA A 140 -1.36 -24.09 -2.24
N ALA A 141 -1.68 -23.06 -3.04
CA ALA A 141 -1.19 -22.93 -4.41
C ALA A 141 0.35 -22.77 -4.43
N ARG A 142 0.90 -21.89 -3.59
CA ARG A 142 2.35 -21.70 -3.40
C ARG A 142 3.05 -23.00 -3.05
N ALA A 143 2.55 -23.74 -2.05
CA ALA A 143 3.13 -25.00 -1.61
C ALA A 143 3.10 -26.08 -2.70
N ALA A 144 2.05 -26.09 -3.54
CA ALA A 144 1.93 -26.96 -4.69
C ALA A 144 2.70 -26.48 -5.93
N GLY A 145 3.40 -25.34 -5.85
CA GLY A 145 4.09 -24.73 -6.99
C GLY A 145 3.16 -24.27 -8.11
N ARG A 146 1.88 -24.00 -7.80
CA ARG A 146 0.87 -23.55 -8.74
C ARG A 146 0.62 -22.06 -8.62
N GLU A 147 0.34 -21.45 -9.76
CA GLU A 147 -0.18 -20.10 -9.85
C GLU A 147 -1.72 -20.13 -9.81
N LEU A 148 -2.32 -19.21 -9.08
CA LEU A 148 -3.75 -18.97 -9.08
C LEU A 148 -4.16 -18.32 -10.41
N ASP A 149 -5.33 -18.69 -10.92
CA ASP A 149 -5.94 -17.94 -12.01
C ASP A 149 -6.31 -16.51 -11.59
N LEU A 150 -6.59 -15.67 -12.58
CA LEU A 150 -6.85 -14.25 -12.35
C LEU A 150 -8.06 -14.02 -11.44
N THR A 151 -9.11 -14.83 -11.55
CA THR A 151 -10.31 -14.74 -10.72
C THR A 151 -9.96 -14.93 -9.24
N ARG A 152 -9.14 -15.93 -8.93
CA ARG A 152 -8.68 -16.22 -7.57
C ARG A 152 -7.70 -15.19 -7.04
N LYS A 153 -6.77 -14.70 -7.87
CA LYS A 153 -5.90 -13.58 -7.51
C LYS A 153 -6.72 -12.33 -7.17
N ARG A 154 -7.75 -12.04 -7.98
CA ARG A 154 -8.66 -10.91 -7.77
C ARG A 154 -9.48 -11.09 -6.49
N HIS A 155 -9.95 -12.30 -6.21
CA HIS A 155 -10.64 -12.60 -4.96
C HIS A 155 -9.76 -12.31 -3.74
N LEU A 156 -8.52 -12.81 -3.71
CA LEU A 156 -7.56 -12.51 -2.64
C LEU A 156 -7.27 -11.01 -2.54
N PHE A 157 -7.08 -10.34 -3.68
CA PHE A 157 -6.87 -8.89 -3.72
C PHE A 157 -8.03 -8.13 -3.06
N VAL A 158 -9.27 -8.49 -3.38
CA VAL A 158 -10.48 -7.90 -2.80
C VAL A 158 -10.53 -8.11 -1.28
N GLN A 159 -10.26 -9.33 -0.80
CA GLN A 159 -10.29 -9.59 0.65
C GLN A 159 -9.21 -8.80 1.39
N ALA A 160 -8.00 -8.72 0.84
CA ALA A 160 -6.92 -7.94 1.41
C ALA A 160 -7.25 -6.44 1.43
N LEU A 161 -7.80 -5.93 0.32
CA LEU A 161 -8.23 -4.54 0.19
C LEU A 161 -9.33 -4.17 1.19
N HIS A 162 -10.39 -4.97 1.32
CA HIS A 162 -11.45 -4.67 2.28
C HIS A 162 -10.95 -4.64 3.72
N PHE A 163 -10.14 -5.62 4.10
CA PHE A 163 -9.52 -5.67 5.43
C PHE A 163 -8.68 -4.42 5.70
N GLU A 164 -7.82 -4.04 4.75
CA GLU A 164 -6.94 -2.89 4.87
C GLU A 164 -7.70 -1.56 4.93
N GLN A 165 -8.74 -1.41 4.10
CA GLN A 165 -9.56 -0.21 4.06
C GLN A 165 -10.36 -0.02 5.35
N GLU A 166 -10.86 -1.10 5.94
CA GLU A 166 -11.68 -1.07 7.15
C GLU A 166 -10.88 -0.78 8.41
N LEU A 167 -9.70 -1.41 8.55
CA LEU A 167 -8.96 -1.39 9.81
C LEU A 167 -7.87 -0.32 9.85
N THR A 168 -7.31 0.04 8.69
CA THR A 168 -6.04 0.78 8.64
C THR A 168 -6.16 2.08 7.87
N VAL A 169 -6.62 2.05 6.62
CA VAL A 169 -6.60 3.25 5.76
C VAL A 169 -7.71 4.25 6.07
N ALA A 170 -8.98 3.82 6.14
CA ALA A 170 -10.06 4.78 6.39
C ALA A 170 -9.91 5.50 7.74
N PRO A 171 -9.60 4.81 8.86
CA PRO A 171 -9.36 5.47 10.15
C PRO A 171 -8.10 6.33 10.14
N GLY A 172 -7.05 5.87 9.44
CA GLY A 172 -5.79 6.59 9.30
C GLY A 172 -5.97 7.93 8.59
N ILE A 173 -6.56 7.91 7.39
CA ILE A 173 -6.83 9.12 6.60
C ILE A 173 -7.73 10.08 7.38
N ALA A 174 -8.80 9.60 8.00
CA ALA A 174 -9.71 10.45 8.77
C ALA A 174 -8.99 11.18 9.92
N ARG A 175 -8.10 10.48 10.64
CA ARG A 175 -7.29 11.06 11.72
C ARG A 175 -6.31 12.12 11.23
N GLU A 176 -5.68 11.91 10.08
CA GLU A 176 -4.74 12.89 9.52
C GLU A 176 -5.47 14.11 8.95
N LEU A 177 -6.65 13.93 8.35
CA LEU A 177 -7.49 15.04 7.90
C LEU A 177 -8.04 15.88 9.04
N ALA A 178 -8.33 15.27 10.20
CA ALA A 178 -8.81 15.98 11.37
C ALA A 178 -7.77 16.96 11.96
N LYS A 179 -6.48 16.79 11.64
CA LYS A 179 -5.40 17.69 12.05
C LYS A 179 -5.25 18.91 11.13
N PHE A 180 -6.09 19.03 10.11
CA PHE A 180 -5.86 19.89 8.97
C PHE A 180 -6.85 21.05 8.90
N ASP A 181 -6.41 22.22 9.35
CA ASP A 181 -7.23 23.44 9.41
C ASP A 181 -7.23 24.28 8.12
N CYS A 182 -6.56 23.82 7.05
CA CYS A 182 -6.50 24.54 5.77
C CYS A 182 -7.50 23.94 4.75
N PRO A 183 -8.62 24.61 4.43
CA PRO A 183 -9.64 24.06 3.52
C PRO A 183 -9.13 23.82 2.10
N ILE A 184 -8.25 24.70 1.59
CA ILE A 184 -7.71 24.61 0.22
C ILE A 184 -6.80 23.40 0.10
N LEU A 185 -5.83 23.27 1.00
CA LEU A 185 -4.86 22.18 0.95
C LEU A 185 -5.52 20.84 1.31
N ARG A 186 -6.53 20.84 2.21
CA ARG A 186 -7.43 19.69 2.38
C ARG A 186 -8.11 19.30 1.08
N ALA A 187 -8.73 20.23 0.35
CA ALA A 187 -9.38 19.93 -0.91
C ALA A 187 -8.43 19.33 -1.95
N LEU A 188 -7.19 19.84 -2.03
CA LEU A 188 -6.16 19.30 -2.92
C LEU A 188 -5.73 17.88 -2.53
N CYS A 189 -5.58 17.58 -1.24
CA CYS A 189 -5.29 16.23 -0.76
C CYS A 189 -6.46 15.25 -0.96
N MET A 190 -7.70 15.74 -0.93
CA MET A 190 -8.91 14.92 -1.04
C MET A 190 -9.38 14.67 -2.47
N LYS A 191 -8.86 15.41 -3.46
CA LYS A 191 -9.21 15.23 -4.87
C LYS A 191 -7.99 14.92 -5.73
N PRO A 192 -7.18 13.92 -5.38
CA PRO A 192 -5.97 13.63 -6.12
C PRO A 192 -6.30 13.10 -7.53
N LEU A 193 -5.45 13.49 -8.48
CA LEU A 193 -5.33 12.83 -9.77
C LEU A 193 -4.25 11.74 -9.63
N VAL A 194 -4.69 10.49 -9.52
CA VAL A 194 -3.82 9.34 -9.33
C VAL A 194 -3.51 8.70 -10.67
N ARG A 195 -2.22 8.61 -10.99
CA ARG A 195 -1.72 7.81 -12.10
C ARG A 195 -0.54 7.00 -11.59
N PHE A 196 -0.70 5.67 -11.56
CA PHE A 196 0.43 4.79 -11.32
C PHE A 196 1.25 4.62 -12.60
N GLU A 197 2.54 4.31 -12.47
CA GLU A 197 3.43 4.30 -13.63
C GLU A 197 3.10 3.18 -14.62
N TYR A 198 2.52 2.07 -14.16
CA TYR A 198 2.01 1.02 -15.03
C TYR A 198 0.70 1.39 -15.76
N PHE A 199 0.07 2.53 -15.45
CA PHE A 199 -1.15 2.92 -16.17
C PHE A 199 -0.81 3.33 -17.61
N PRO A 200 -1.65 2.94 -18.58
CA PRO A 200 -1.58 3.51 -19.93
C PRO A 200 -1.58 5.04 -19.89
N PHE A 201 -0.89 5.69 -20.83
CA PHE A 201 -0.71 7.15 -20.78
C PHE A 201 -2.03 7.94 -20.79
N TRP A 202 -3.10 7.38 -21.36
CA TRP A 202 -4.44 7.98 -21.39
C TRP A 202 -5.28 7.72 -20.14
N ARG A 203 -4.77 6.93 -19.17
CA ARG A 203 -5.52 6.55 -17.97
C ARG A 203 -5.00 7.29 -16.75
N THR A 204 -5.92 7.90 -16.02
CA THR A 204 -5.70 8.55 -14.73
C THR A 204 -7.00 8.45 -13.94
N PHE A 205 -6.91 8.21 -12.64
CA PHE A 205 -8.06 8.21 -11.75
C PHE A 205 -8.21 9.59 -11.13
N SER A 206 -9.39 10.19 -11.33
CA SER A 206 -9.79 11.38 -10.60
C SER A 206 -10.62 10.95 -9.42
N PHE A 207 -10.19 11.32 -8.21
CA PHE A 207 -10.97 11.13 -7.00
C PHE A 207 -11.87 12.34 -6.74
N SER A 208 -13.15 12.08 -6.51
CA SER A 208 -14.11 13.10 -6.09
C SER A 208 -13.97 13.38 -4.59
N ASP A 209 -13.72 12.34 -3.81
CA ASP A 209 -13.38 12.41 -2.39
C ASP A 209 -12.56 11.18 -1.99
N PHE A 210 -11.25 11.37 -1.77
CA PHE A 210 -10.34 10.30 -1.36
C PHE A 210 -10.72 9.67 -0.01
N SER A 211 -11.62 10.26 0.79
CA SER A 211 -12.14 9.66 2.03
C SER A 211 -13.31 8.71 1.78
N ASN A 212 -13.92 8.75 0.60
CA ASN A 212 -14.96 7.81 0.19
C ASN A 212 -14.38 6.40 0.02
N LYS A 213 -14.84 5.46 0.86
CA LYS A 213 -14.40 4.05 0.83
C LYS A 213 -14.81 3.36 -0.47
N GLU A 214 -16.02 3.58 -0.95
CA GLU A 214 -16.56 2.94 -2.16
C GLU A 214 -15.76 3.37 -3.39
N GLU A 215 -15.47 4.66 -3.52
CA GLU A 215 -14.62 5.18 -4.60
C GLU A 215 -13.21 4.58 -4.54
N ARG A 216 -12.59 4.51 -3.34
CA ARG A 216 -11.28 3.86 -3.20
C ARG A 216 -11.29 2.39 -3.59
N VAL A 217 -12.34 1.64 -3.22
CA VAL A 217 -12.48 0.23 -3.57
C VAL A 217 -12.66 0.06 -5.08
N GLU A 218 -13.53 0.86 -5.70
CA GLU A 218 -13.73 0.86 -7.16
C GLU A 218 -12.42 1.12 -7.90
N ARG A 219 -11.71 2.20 -7.54
CA ARG A 219 -10.44 2.56 -8.17
C ARG A 219 -9.36 1.50 -7.94
N ALA A 220 -9.28 0.91 -6.76
CA ALA A 220 -8.33 -0.17 -6.49
C ALA A 220 -8.62 -1.42 -7.32
N LEU A 221 -9.90 -1.75 -7.56
CA LEU A 221 -10.30 -2.85 -8.43
C LEU A 221 -9.94 -2.57 -9.90
N GLU A 222 -10.23 -1.38 -10.40
CA GLU A 222 -9.79 -0.98 -11.74
C GLU A 222 -8.26 -1.00 -11.87
N SER A 223 -7.54 -0.59 -10.81
CA SER A 223 -6.08 -0.64 -10.74
C SER A 223 -5.55 -2.07 -10.85
N PHE A 224 -6.25 -3.04 -10.24
CA PHE A 224 -5.94 -4.46 -10.36
C PHE A 224 -6.14 -4.96 -11.79
N ASP A 225 -7.26 -4.61 -12.42
CA ASP A 225 -7.58 -5.03 -13.77
C ASP A 225 -6.52 -4.49 -14.76
N LEU A 226 -6.14 -3.22 -14.66
CA LEU A 226 -5.04 -2.62 -15.44
C LEU A 226 -3.68 -3.30 -15.20
N ALA A 227 -3.37 -3.66 -13.94
CA ALA A 227 -2.13 -4.34 -13.60
C ALA A 227 -2.08 -5.75 -14.20
N ALA A 228 -3.21 -6.45 -14.19
CA ALA A 228 -3.33 -7.77 -14.80
C ALA A 228 -3.21 -7.72 -16.33
N GLU A 229 -3.82 -6.73 -16.98
CA GLU A 229 -3.71 -6.49 -18.42
C GLU A 229 -2.28 -6.19 -18.86
N GLN A 230 -1.56 -5.36 -18.08
CA GLN A 230 -0.17 -4.99 -18.37
C GLN A 230 0.83 -6.13 -18.11
N GLY A 231 0.47 -7.05 -17.21
CA GLY A 231 1.32 -8.11 -16.72
C GLY A 231 2.14 -7.71 -15.50
N TRP A 232 2.21 -8.61 -14.51
CA TRP A 232 2.77 -8.30 -13.19
C TRP A 232 4.25 -7.92 -13.19
N GLU A 233 5.03 -8.46 -14.11
CA GLU A 233 6.45 -8.12 -14.22
C GLU A 233 6.65 -6.70 -14.78
N ALA A 234 5.84 -6.30 -15.75
CA ALA A 234 5.84 -4.93 -16.26
C ALA A 234 5.37 -3.94 -15.17
N VAL A 235 4.39 -4.33 -14.35
CA VAL A 235 3.98 -3.56 -13.17
C VAL A 235 5.17 -3.37 -12.22
N ARG A 236 5.89 -4.44 -11.89
CA ARG A 236 7.11 -4.37 -11.06
C ARG A 236 8.18 -3.44 -11.65
N GLU A 237 8.52 -3.61 -12.93
CA GLU A 237 9.54 -2.79 -13.60
C GLU A 237 9.16 -1.31 -13.67
N SER A 238 7.88 -0.99 -13.85
CA SER A 238 7.41 0.40 -13.88
C SER A 238 7.67 1.16 -12.57
N MET A 239 7.99 0.47 -11.47
CA MET A 239 8.40 1.13 -10.23
C MET A 239 9.70 1.94 -10.38
N ARG A 240 10.51 1.66 -11.42
CA ARG A 240 11.73 2.41 -11.73
C ARG A 240 11.44 3.89 -11.98
N ASP A 241 10.30 4.18 -12.60
CA ASP A 241 9.92 5.53 -13.02
C ASP A 241 9.55 6.45 -11.85
N TYR A 242 9.33 5.90 -10.65
CA TYR A 242 9.20 6.73 -9.44
C TYR A 242 10.53 7.33 -8.98
N GLY A 243 11.68 6.78 -9.39
CA GLY A 243 13.01 7.30 -9.04
C GLY A 243 13.42 7.14 -7.56
N VAL A 244 12.72 6.28 -6.80
CA VAL A 244 12.94 6.10 -5.35
C VAL A 244 13.74 4.83 -5.01
N LEU A 245 13.68 3.81 -5.86
CA LEU A 245 14.23 2.48 -5.57
C LEU A 245 15.66 2.32 -6.11
N PRO A 246 16.54 1.60 -5.40
CA PRO A 246 17.88 1.29 -5.90
C PRO A 246 17.81 0.29 -7.06
N ASP A 247 18.79 0.33 -7.97
CA ASP A 247 18.88 -0.61 -9.10
C ASP A 247 18.91 -2.08 -8.69
N THR A 248 19.42 -2.38 -7.49
CA THR A 248 19.44 -3.73 -6.92
C THR A 248 18.06 -4.34 -6.74
N PHE A 249 17.01 -3.52 -6.60
CA PHE A 249 15.62 -4.00 -6.55
C PHE A 249 15.18 -4.64 -7.87
N PHE A 250 15.74 -4.18 -8.98
CA PHE A 250 15.39 -4.62 -10.32
C PHE A 250 16.36 -5.67 -10.89
N ALA A 251 17.40 -6.01 -10.13
CA ALA A 251 18.29 -7.08 -10.54
C ALA A 251 17.51 -8.41 -10.56
N PRO A 252 17.69 -9.24 -11.61
CA PRO A 252 17.11 -10.58 -11.62
C PRO A 252 17.62 -11.35 -10.41
N ALA A 253 16.75 -12.13 -9.77
CA ALA A 253 17.14 -12.99 -8.66
C ALA A 253 18.26 -13.92 -9.16
N THR A 254 19.48 -13.75 -8.63
CA THR A 254 20.58 -14.65 -8.93
C THR A 254 20.14 -16.06 -8.53
N ALA A 255 20.09 -16.97 -9.51
CA ALA A 255 19.80 -18.38 -9.26
C ALA A 255 20.79 -18.91 -8.21
N GLY A 256 20.28 -19.20 -7.02
CA GLY A 256 20.97 -19.85 -5.92
C GLY A 256 20.30 -21.16 -5.59
#